data_AF-E2SKW1-F1
#
_entry.id   AF-E2SKW1-F1
#
_cell.length_a   1.000
_cell.length_b   1.000
_cell.length_c   1.000
_cell.angle_alpha   90.00
_cell.angle_beta   90.00
_cell.angle_gamma   90.00
#
_symmetry.space_group_name_H-M   'P 1'
#
loop_
_entity.id
_entity.type
_entity.pdbx_description
1 polymer ?
#
loop_
_entity_poly.entity_id
_entity_poly.type
_entity_poly.pdbx_seq_one_letter_code
_entity_poly.pdbx_strand_id
1 'polypeptide(L)' 'MIYRTPCYTHEDYRSAGVAHIKKGVQACEYYFKGKLISEEEAQKIVTDHLEKKK' A
#
# COMPACT_ATOMS: atom_id res chain seq x y z
N MET A 1 -13.10 18.00 -3.30
CA MET A 1 -12.92 16.55 -3.10
C MET A 1 -11.68 16.36 -2.25
N ILE A 2 -11.86 16.08 -0.96
CA ILE A 2 -10.74 15.80 -0.06
C ILE A 2 -10.34 14.37 -0.39
N TYR A 3 -9.25 14.18 -1.14
CA TYR A 3 -8.64 12.87 -1.31
C TYR A 3 -8.12 12.46 0.07
N ARG A 4 -8.99 11.90 0.91
CA ARG A 4 -8.58 11.11 2.07
C ARG A 4 -7.88 9.92 1.45
N THR A 5 -6.56 10.01 1.30
CA THR A 5 -5.74 8.83 1.11
C THR A 5 -6.17 7.85 2.19
N PRO A 6 -6.69 6.67 1.84
CA PRO A 6 -7.00 5.67 2.84
C PRO A 6 -5.68 5.36 3.56
N CYS A 7 -5.61 5.75 4.84
CA CYS A 7 -4.49 5.38 5.71
C CYS A 7 -4.58 3.88 5.99
N TYR A 8 -4.18 3.08 5.01
CA TYR A 8 -4.08 1.63 5.14
C TYR A 8 -3.00 1.28 6.15
N THR A 9 -3.29 0.30 6.99
CA THR A 9 -2.33 -0.16 7.98
C THR A 9 -1.26 -1.02 7.31
N HIS A 10 -0.13 -1.23 7.98
CA HIS A 10 0.88 -2.18 7.52
C HIS A 10 0.30 -3.59 7.27
N GLU A 11 -0.73 -3.96 8.02
CA GLU A 11 -1.42 -5.26 7.87
C GLU A 11 -2.23 -5.33 6.59
N ASP A 12 -2.91 -4.24 6.20
CA ASP A 12 -3.66 -4.17 4.94
C ASP A 12 -2.73 -4.32 3.73
N TYR A 13 -1.61 -3.57 3.72
CA TYR A 13 -0.57 -3.73 2.69
C TYR A 13 -0.05 -5.16 2.64
N ARG A 14 0.25 -5.75 3.80
CA ARG A 14 0.73 -7.14 3.89
C ARG A 14 -0.32 -8.14 3.39
N SER A 15 -1.60 -7.95 3.72
CA SER A 15 -2.69 -8.82 3.27
C SER A 15 -2.86 -8.74 1.75
N ALA A 16 -2.65 -7.57 1.17
CA ALA A 16 -2.69 -7.37 -0.28
C ALA A 16 -1.41 -7.85 -1.00
N GLY A 17 -0.37 -8.29 -0.28
CA GLY A 17 0.90 -8.72 -0.84
C GLY A 17 1.86 -7.58 -1.18
N VAL A 18 1.64 -6.40 -0.60
CA VAL A 18 2.52 -5.23 -0.69
C VAL A 18 3.45 -5.21 0.51
N ALA A 19 4.75 -5.22 0.26
CA ALA A 19 5.78 -4.99 1.26
C ALA A 19 6.00 -3.48 1.44
N HIS A 20 5.73 -2.99 2.65
CA HIS A 20 5.97 -1.60 3.03
C HIS A 20 7.27 -1.51 3.83
N ILE A 21 8.27 -0.84 3.27
CA ILE A 21 9.62 -0.69 3.83
C ILE A 21 9.83 0.78 4.20
N LYS A 22 10.10 1.07 5.48
CA LYS A 22 10.50 2.41 5.91
C LYS A 22 12.02 2.55 5.81
N LYS A 23 12.52 3.33 4.85
CA LYS A 23 13.93 3.77 4.79
C LYS A 23 14.10 5.06 5.58
N GLY A 24 14.64 4.92 6.79
CA GLY A 24 15.08 6.06 7.61
C GLY A 24 13.92 6.96 8.07
N VAL A 25 14.22 8.27 8.19
CA VAL A 25 13.35 9.23 8.89
C VAL A 25 12.10 9.64 8.08
N GLN A 26 12.11 9.54 6.75
CA GLN A 26 11.00 10.07 5.92
C GLN A 26 10.73 9.33 4.60
N ALA A 27 11.52 8.32 4.20
CA ALA A 27 11.26 7.62 2.94
C ALA A 27 10.51 6.30 3.19
N CYS A 28 9.31 6.17 2.64
CA CYS A 28 8.57 4.92 2.57
C CYS A 28 8.73 4.33 1.15
N GLU A 29 9.20 3.10 1.05
CA GLU A 29 9.25 2.34 -0.19
C GLU A 29 8.18 1.25 -0.14
N TYR A 30 7.42 1.13 -1.24
CA TYR A 30 6.41 0.10 -1.39
C TYR A 30 6.87 -0.87 -2.47
N TYR A 31 6.78 -2.16 -2.18
CA TYR A 31 7.15 -3.21 -3.12
C TYR A 31 5.98 -4.17 -3.30
N PHE A 32 5.63 -4.47 -4.54
CA PHE A 32 4.64 -5.48 -4.85
C PHE A 32 5.24 -6.54 -5.77
N LYS A 33 5.21 -7.80 -5.32
CA LYS A 33 5.84 -8.93 -6.02
C LYS A 33 7.31 -8.67 -6.43
N GLY A 34 8.06 -7.99 -5.58
CA GLY A 34 9.47 -7.64 -5.84
C GLY A 34 9.70 -6.44 -6.77
N LYS A 35 8.65 -5.77 -7.24
CA LYS A 35 8.75 -4.50 -7.97
C LYS A 35 8.51 -3.32 -7.04
N LEU A 36 9.39 -2.33 -7.08
CA LEU A 36 9.14 -1.05 -6.43
C LEU A 36 7.92 -0.40 -7.10
N ILE A 37 6.95 -0.02 -6.29
CA ILE A 37 5.73 0.68 -6.69
C ILE A 37 5.59 1.96 -5.89
N SER A 38 4.85 2.92 -6.46
CA SER A 38 4.50 4.15 -5.74
C SER A 38 3.47 3.87 -4.65
N GLU A 39 3.38 4.76 -3.66
CA GLU A 39 2.35 4.70 -2.61
C GLU A 39 0.93 4.61 -3.22
N GLU A 40 0.65 5.37 -4.27
CA GLU A 40 -0.66 5.35 -4.96
C GLU A 40 -1.00 3.98 -5.54
N GLU A 41 -0.03 3.30 -6.15
CA GLU A 41 -0.21 1.95 -6.69
C GLU A 41 -0.41 0.93 -5.56
N ALA A 42 0.34 1.09 -4.46
CA ALA A 42 0.19 0.26 -3.28
C ALA A 42 -1.23 0.38 -2.70
N GLN A 43 -1.74 1.62 -2.58
CA GLN A 43 -3.10 1.89 -2.15
C GLN A 43 -4.13 1.29 -3.10
N LYS A 44 -3.91 1.37 -4.42
CA LYS A 44 -4.82 0.80 -5.41
C LYS A 44 -4.93 -0.72 -5.29
N ILE A 45 -3.80 -1.39 -5.07
CA ILE A 45 -3.74 -2.85 -4.87
C ILE A 45 -4.45 -3.25 -3.57
N VAL A 46 -4.24 -2.51 -2.48
CA VAL A 46 -4.93 -2.75 -1.21
C VAL A 46 -6.43 -2.52 -1.36
N THR A 47 -6.83 -1.45 -2.06
CA THR A 47 -8.24 -1.13 -2.31
C THR A 47 -8.91 -2.26 -3.11
N ASP A 48 -8.33 -2.70 -4.23
CA ASP A 48 -8.84 -3.82 -5.04
C ASP A 48 -8.91 -5.12 -4.22
N HIS A 49 -7.91 -5.38 -3.37
CA HIS A 49 -7.91 -6.56 -2.51
C HIS A 49 -9.03 -6.53 -1.46
N LEU A 50 -9.30 -5.37 -0.85
CA LEU A 50 -10.39 -5.19 0.11
C LEU A 50 -11.76 -5.27 -0.57
N GLU A 51 -11.92 -4.68 -1.76
CA GLU A 51 -13.16 -4.76 -2.54
C GLU A 51 -13.46 -6.19 -2.99
N LYS A 52 -12.44 -6.98 -3.38
CA LYS A 52 -12.60 -8.40 -3.74
C LYS A 52 -12.87 -9.32 -2.55
N LYS A 53 -12.56 -8.90 -1.33
CA LYS A 53 -12.88 -9.65 -0.10
C LYS A 53 -14.33 -9.42 0.38
N LYS A 54 -15.05 -8.49 -0.25
CA LYS A 54 -16.44 -8.15 0.09
C LYS A 54 -17.42 -8.96 -0.74
#